data_AF-A0A4Q5XYF0-F1
#
_entry.id   AF-A0A4Q5XYF0-F1
#
_cell.length_a   1.000
_cell.length_b   1.000
_cell.length_c   1.000
_cell.angle_alpha   90.00
_cell.angle_beta   90.00
_cell.angle_gamma   90.00
#
_symmetry.space_group_name_H-M   'P 1'
#
loop_
_entity.id
_entity.type
_entity.pdbx_description
1 polymer ?
#
loop_
_entity_poly.entity_id
_entity_poly.type
_entity_poly.pdbx_seq_one_letter_code
_entity_poly.pdbx_strand_id
1 'polypeptide(L)' 'MNKVFYGLLVCFLFTITSIRAQSDAYFTAYPTLSPDGGTVVFSFEGDLWRVASAGGDASRITAMPGD' A
#
# COMPACT_ATOMS: atom_id res chain seq x y z
N MET A 1 4.17 -36.46 21.20
CA MET A 1 2.96 -35.66 20.89
C MET A 1 3.25 -34.16 20.88
N ASN A 2 3.95 -33.65 21.89
CA ASN A 2 4.59 -32.34 21.96
C ASN A 2 5.37 -31.86 20.71
N LYS A 3 6.17 -32.70 20.04
CA LYS A 3 6.97 -32.26 18.86
C LYS A 3 6.11 -31.88 17.64
N VAL A 4 4.97 -32.55 17.44
CA VAL A 4 4.00 -32.25 16.37
C VAL A 4 3.29 -30.93 16.66
N PHE A 5 3.01 -30.66 17.94
CA PHE A 5 2.42 -29.40 18.39
C PHE A 5 3.33 -28.20 18.10
N TYR A 6 4.64 -28.31 18.38
CA TYR A 6 5.60 -27.25 18.03
C TYR A 6 5.73 -27.05 16.50
N GLY A 7 5.69 -28.12 15.71
CA GLY A 7 5.68 -28.02 14.25
C GLY A 7 4.46 -27.28 13.70
N LEU A 8 3.27 -27.59 14.23
CA LEU A 8 2.03 -26.90 13.88
C LEU A 8 2.03 -25.44 14.34
N LEU A 9 2.58 -25.15 15.53
CA LEU A 9 2.72 -23.79 16.05
C LEU A 9 3.63 -22.94 15.14
N VAL A 10 4.77 -23.48 14.72
CA VAL A 10 5.71 -22.76 13.82
C VAL A 10 5.08 -22.53 12.45
N CYS A 11 4.39 -23.53 11.87
CA CYS A 11 3.64 -23.34 10.63
C CYS A 11 2.54 -22.27 10.76
N PHE A 12 1.82 -22.25 11.88
CA PHE A 12 0.77 -21.26 12.14
C PHE A 12 1.33 -19.85 12.31
N LEU A 13 2.51 -19.67 12.93
CA LEU A 13 3.16 -18.36 13.01
C LEU A 13 3.65 -17.85 11.63
N PHE A 14 4.03 -18.75 10.72
CA PHE A 14 4.55 -18.38 9.41
C PHE A 14 3.47 -17.91 8.41
N THR A 15 2.19 -18.25 8.64
CA THR A 15 1.08 -17.83 7.76
C THR A 15 0.53 -16.45 8.10
N ILE A 16 0.83 -15.90 9.29
CA ILE A 16 0.30 -14.61 9.75
C ILE A 16 0.95 -13.41 9.01
N THR A 17 2.15 -13.61 8.45
CA THR A 17 2.89 -12.54 7.76
C THR A 17 2.37 -12.20 6.36
N SER A 18 1.38 -12.92 5.84
CA SER A 18 0.89 -12.76 4.46
C SER A 18 -0.34 -11.87 4.30
N ILE A 19 -0.77 -11.17 5.35
CA ILE A 19 -1.87 -10.19 5.22
C ILE A 19 -1.30 -8.89 4.63
N ARG A 20 -1.11 -8.87 3.31
CA ARG A 20 -1.09 -7.59 2.58
C ARG A 20 -2.53 -7.29 2.19
N ALA A 21 -3.20 -6.45 2.97
CA ALA A 21 -4.48 -5.89 2.58
C ALA A 21 -4.23 -4.92 1.41
N GLN A 22 -4.22 -5.45 0.18
CA GLN A 22 -4.16 -4.63 -1.01
C GLN A 22 -5.60 -4.21 -1.33
N SER A 23 -6.01 -3.06 -0.80
CA SER A 23 -7.24 -2.40 -1.26
C SER A 23 -7.05 -2.04 -2.73
N ASP A 24 -7.97 -2.48 -3.59
CA ASP A 24 -7.97 -2.02 -4.98
C ASP A 24 -7.98 -0.49 -5.01
N ALA A 25 -7.17 0.09 -5.91
CA ALA A 25 -7.08 1.52 -6.05
C ALA A 25 -8.43 2.07 -6.54
N TYR A 26 -9.19 2.66 -5.62
CA TYR A 26 -10.49 3.25 -5.92
C TYR A 26 -10.30 4.72 -6.29
N PHE A 27 -10.87 5.13 -7.43
CA PHE A 27 -10.90 6.53 -7.91
C PHE A 27 -9.55 7.22 -8.17
N THR A 28 -8.45 6.49 -8.31
CA THR A 28 -7.18 7.08 -8.77
C THR A 28 -7.22 7.30 -10.28
N ALA A 29 -7.12 8.55 -10.74
CA ALA A 29 -7.08 8.88 -12.15
C ALA A 29 -5.68 9.34 -12.58
N TYR A 30 -5.33 9.08 -13.84
CA TYR A 30 -4.09 9.55 -14.48
C TYR A 30 -2.79 9.24 -13.71
N PRO A 31 -2.52 7.98 -13.32
CA PRO A 31 -1.27 7.65 -12.66
C PRO A 31 -0.08 7.82 -13.60
N THR A 32 1.03 8.34 -13.08
CA THR A 32 2.32 8.42 -13.76
C THR A 32 3.45 8.06 -12.81
N LEU A 33 4.55 7.56 -13.37
CA LEU A 33 5.74 7.19 -12.61
C LEU A 33 6.78 8.33 -12.71
N SER A 34 7.42 8.63 -11.58
CA SER A 34 8.59 9.51 -11.54
C SER A 34 9.74 8.96 -12.41
N PRO A 35 10.64 9.82 -12.93
CA PRO A 35 11.72 9.38 -13.82
C PRO A 35 12.68 8.34 -13.21
N ASP A 36 12.85 8.36 -11.89
CA ASP A 36 13.67 7.40 -11.14
C ASP A 36 12.91 6.10 -10.79
N GLY A 37 11.62 6.03 -11.07
CA GLY A 37 10.77 4.87 -10.80
C GLY A 37 10.31 4.72 -9.34
N GLY A 38 10.69 5.64 -8.44
CA GLY A 38 10.47 5.46 -7.00
C GLY A 38 9.07 5.83 -6.51
N THR A 39 8.38 6.69 -7.25
CA THR A 39 7.12 7.33 -6.84
C THR A 39 6.08 7.24 -7.95
N VAL A 40 4.85 6.88 -7.58
CA VAL A 40 3.65 7.03 -8.41
C VAL A 40 2.92 8.31 -8.01
N VAL A 41 2.60 9.15 -8.98
CA VAL A 41 1.78 10.36 -8.81
C VAL A 41 0.45 10.15 -9.52
N PHE A 42 -0.66 10.53 -8.89
CA PHE A 42 -2.00 10.35 -9.46
C PHE A 42 -2.95 11.45 -8.97
N SER A 43 -4.11 11.57 -9.62
CA SER A 43 -5.19 12.47 -9.23
C SER A 43 -6.24 11.74 -8.39
N PHE A 44 -6.66 12.35 -7.28
CA PHE A 44 -7.76 11.87 -6.44
C PHE A 44 -8.42 13.06 -5.72
N GLU A 45 -9.76 13.08 -5.69
CA GLU A 45 -10.59 14.15 -5.09
C GLU A 45 -10.25 15.58 -5.56
N GLY A 46 -9.78 15.73 -6.79
CA GLY A 46 -9.43 17.04 -7.36
C GLY A 46 -8.00 17.51 -7.05
N ASP A 47 -7.18 16.65 -6.42
CA ASP A 47 -5.82 16.96 -6.04
C ASP A 47 -4.80 15.95 -6.55
N LEU A 48 -3.54 16.37 -6.55
CA LEU A 48 -2.41 15.49 -6.78
C LEU A 48 -2.03 14.77 -5.50
N TRP A 49 -1.79 13.46 -5.63
CA TRP A 49 -1.35 12.57 -4.58
C TRP A 49 -0.10 11.81 -5.04
N ARG A 50 0.71 11.37 -4.09
CA ARG A 50 1.88 10.52 -4.34
C ARG A 50 1.94 9.33 -3.40
N VAL A 51 2.50 8.24 -3.88
CA VAL A 51 2.80 7.03 -3.10
C VAL A 51 4.10 6.41 -3.62
N ALA A 52 4.84 5.69 -2.78
CA ALA A 52 5.99 4.92 -3.24
C ALA A 52 5.55 3.87 -4.27
N SER A 53 6.37 3.57 -5.27
CA SER A 53 6.06 2.56 -6.30
C SER A 53 5.95 1.13 -5.72
N ALA A 54 6.58 0.89 -4.57
CA ALA A 54 6.43 -0.33 -3.79
C ALA A 54 5.08 -0.42 -3.02
N GLY A 55 4.23 0.60 -3.14
CA GLY A 55 3.00 0.78 -2.37
C GLY A 55 3.25 1.40 -0.99
N GLY A 56 2.20 1.47 -0.18
CA GLY A 56 2.19 2.12 1.12
C GLY A 56 1.16 3.26 1.18
N ASP A 57 1.33 4.15 2.15
CA ASP A 57 0.38 5.25 2.37
C ASP A 57 0.60 6.37 1.35
N ALA A 58 -0.49 6.80 0.72
CA ALA A 58 -0.47 7.94 -0.19
C ALA A 58 -0.50 9.26 0.61
N SER A 59 0.21 10.26 0.11
CA SER A 59 0.22 11.63 0.65
C SER A 59 -0.23 12.63 -0.39
N ARG A 60 -1.06 13.58 0.03
CA ARG A 60 -1.57 14.66 -0.82
C ARG A 60 -0.48 15.71 -1.07
N ILE A 61 -0.30 16.12 -2.33
CA ILE A 61 0.70 17.10 -2.80
C ILE A 61 0.08 18.49 -2.90
N THR A 62 -1.11 18.59 -3.50
CA THR A 62 -1.86 19.84 -3.60
C THR A 62 -3.01 19.82 -2.63
N ALA A 63 -3.26 20.92 -1.95
CA ALA A 63 -4.49 21.12 -1.21
C ALA A 63 -4.89 22.58 -1.35
N MET A 64 -6.06 22.85 -1.92
CA MET A 64 -6.65 24.17 -1.80
C MET A 64 -7.11 24.36 -0.34
N PRO A 65 -6.72 25.46 0.33
CA PRO A 65 -7.38 25.87 1.56
C PRO A 65 -8.88 26.01 1.29
N GLY A 66 -9.72 25.39 2.10
CA GLY A 66 -11.15 25.72 2.11
C GLY A 66 -11.31 27.05 2.83
N ASP A 67 -12.08 27.97 2.23
CA ASP A 67 -12.48 29.24 2.87
C ASP A 67 -13.44 29.00 4.05
#